data_AF-A0AAV5WQH8-F1
#
_entry.id   AF-A0AAV5WQH8-F1
#
_cell.length_a   1.000
_cell.length_b   1.000
_cell.length_c   1.000
_cell.angle_alpha   90.00
_cell.angle_beta   90.00
_cell.angle_gamma   90.00
#
_symmetry.space_group_name_H-M   'P 1'
#
loop_
_entity.id
_entity.type
_entity.pdbx_description
1 polymer ?
#
loop_
_entity_poly.entity_id
_entity_poly.type
_entity_poly.pdbx_seq_one_letter_code
_entity_poly.pdbx_strand_id
1 'polypeptide(L)'
;IKMALSRSMLIERLLHENNEDKCDSRPSTSHAAAVWDDIEAFARDNLQEVEQKLHQLDNLIWGKCIVMERNTRTAKAYFRSNSLRIDGSKEDFDGARFGLRRYGNQRRDETSERILNGLGEGLILRVDSTGDVYLRCPCTVWISRGMKSEMVERGREVKLFDLRSFKSSLLNRDSDEDPRRNLLSESIVYIKLSPAPALSCPLWFCLIHLITVELTTMLHPIEKKLSTLFIVTQI
;
A
#
# COMPACT_ATOMS: atom_id res chain seq x y z
N ILE A 1 24.24 -12.45 -3.80
CA ILE A 1 23.75 -11.09 -3.45
C ILE A 1 22.40 -10.91 -4.13
N LYS A 2 21.28 -10.86 -3.40
CA LYS A 2 19.95 -10.62 -4.00
C LYS A 2 19.84 -9.14 -4.38
N MET A 3 19.65 -8.83 -5.65
CA MET A 3 19.44 -7.46 -6.12
C MET A 3 18.15 -6.87 -5.53
N ALA A 4 18.21 -5.62 -5.08
CA ALA A 4 17.04 -4.86 -4.65
C ALA A 4 16.09 -4.63 -5.83
N LEU A 5 14.79 -4.61 -5.54
CA LEU A 5 13.75 -4.44 -6.54
C LEU A 5 13.64 -2.98 -6.98
N SER A 6 13.90 -2.70 -8.26
CA SER A 6 13.72 -1.38 -8.85
C SER A 6 12.36 -1.27 -9.52
N ARG A 7 11.53 -0.30 -9.08
CA ARG A 7 10.28 0.08 -9.74
C ARG A 7 10.54 0.36 -11.20
N SER A 8 11.49 1.23 -11.54
CA SER A 8 11.81 1.55 -12.93
C SER A 8 12.20 0.32 -13.73
N MET A 9 13.03 -0.59 -13.20
CA MET A 9 13.37 -1.83 -13.93
C MET A 9 12.19 -2.79 -14.06
N LEU A 10 11.31 -2.87 -13.05
CA LEU A 10 10.12 -3.71 -13.13
C LEU A 10 9.07 -3.12 -14.07
N ILE A 11 8.87 -1.82 -13.98
CA ILE A 11 8.00 -1.05 -14.85
C ILE A 11 8.53 -1.16 -16.27
N GLU A 12 9.82 -0.96 -16.51
CA GLU A 12 10.49 -1.18 -17.79
C GLU A 12 10.33 -2.64 -18.27
N ARG A 13 10.52 -3.65 -17.42
CA ARG A 13 10.20 -5.05 -17.78
C ARG A 13 8.72 -5.24 -18.13
N LEU A 14 7.83 -4.48 -17.49
CA LEU A 14 6.39 -4.51 -17.74
C LEU A 14 5.98 -3.64 -18.95
N LEU A 15 6.79 -2.63 -19.33
CA LEU A 15 6.45 -1.50 -20.20
C LEU A 15 7.43 -1.23 -21.36
N HIS A 16 8.56 -1.93 -21.56
CA HIS A 16 9.44 -1.75 -22.74
C HIS A 16 8.59 -1.43 -23.99
N GLU A 17 8.75 -0.29 -24.69
CA GLU A 17 9.96 0.56 -24.90
C GLU A 17 10.05 1.95 -24.18
N ASN A 18 11.21 2.17 -23.54
CA ASN A 18 12.09 3.35 -23.28
C ASN A 18 11.58 4.75 -22.80
N ASN A 19 12.10 5.22 -21.65
CA ASN A 19 13.19 6.24 -21.53
C ASN A 19 13.56 6.53 -20.06
N GLU A 20 14.85 6.83 -19.80
CA GLU A 20 15.44 7.07 -18.48
C GLU A 20 15.26 8.51 -17.97
N ASP A 21 15.13 8.68 -16.64
CA ASP A 21 15.70 9.84 -15.93
C ASP A 21 15.76 9.63 -14.39
N LYS A 22 16.68 10.36 -13.75
CA LYS A 22 17.21 10.13 -12.38
C LYS A 22 16.84 11.31 -11.46
N CYS A 23 16.30 11.09 -10.25
CA CYS A 23 16.35 12.10 -9.18
C CYS A 23 16.07 11.52 -7.76
N ASP A 24 16.40 12.33 -6.76
CA ASP A 24 16.85 11.99 -5.41
C ASP A 24 15.84 12.41 -4.30
N SER A 25 15.94 11.70 -3.16
CA SER A 25 15.73 12.16 -1.77
C SER A 25 14.40 12.00 -0.97
N ARG A 26 14.58 11.30 0.17
CA ARG A 26 14.03 11.37 1.56
C ARG A 26 12.51 11.44 1.85
N PRO A 27 11.93 10.45 2.57
CA PRO A 27 10.54 10.51 3.03
C PRO A 27 10.35 11.42 4.25
N SER A 28 9.38 12.33 4.16
CA SER A 28 8.88 13.19 5.24
C SER A 28 7.95 12.40 6.18
N THR A 29 8.34 12.22 7.44
CA THR A 29 7.47 11.66 8.50
C THR A 29 6.75 12.77 9.26
N SER A 30 5.51 13.10 8.86
CA SER A 30 4.61 13.87 9.73
C SER A 30 3.93 12.93 10.73
N HIS A 31 4.23 13.11 12.01
CA HIS A 31 3.83 12.23 13.12
C HIS A 31 2.43 12.54 13.71
N ALA A 32 1.61 13.37 13.06
CA ALA A 32 0.25 13.60 13.54
C ALA A 32 -0.60 12.33 13.38
N ALA A 33 -1.21 11.89 14.48
CA ALA A 33 -2.21 10.83 14.48
C ALA A 33 -3.41 11.30 13.65
N ALA A 34 -3.66 10.61 12.55
CA ALA A 34 -4.78 10.89 11.67
C ALA A 34 -5.88 9.84 11.90
N VAL A 35 -7.14 10.25 11.80
CA VAL A 35 -8.31 9.42 12.10
C VAL A 35 -9.24 9.46 10.90
N TRP A 36 -9.86 8.31 10.58
CA TRP A 36 -10.87 8.19 9.53
C TRP A 36 -12.14 7.57 10.09
N ASP A 37 -13.29 7.85 9.49
CA ASP A 37 -14.58 7.24 9.78
C ASP A 37 -15.16 6.50 8.56
N ASP A 38 -14.68 6.82 7.37
CA ASP A 38 -14.98 6.17 6.10
C ASP A 38 -13.75 5.48 5.49
N ILE A 39 -13.90 4.20 5.15
CA ILE A 39 -12.81 3.40 4.55
C ILE A 39 -12.49 3.85 3.13
N GLU A 40 -13.48 4.39 2.41
CA GLU A 40 -13.24 4.93 1.08
C GLU A 40 -12.47 6.25 1.13
N ALA A 41 -12.79 7.14 2.07
CA ALA A 41 -12.00 8.34 2.35
C ALA A 41 -10.56 8.00 2.73
N PHE A 42 -10.38 7.01 3.62
CA PHE A 42 -9.05 6.51 3.95
C PHE A 42 -8.28 6.02 2.70
N ALA A 43 -8.92 5.25 1.83
CA ALA A 43 -8.31 4.76 0.60
C ALA A 43 -7.93 5.91 -0.34
N ARG A 44 -8.88 6.83 -0.61
CA ARG A 44 -8.68 8.00 -1.48
C ARG A 44 -7.52 8.87 -0.99
N ASP A 45 -7.51 9.25 0.28
CA ASP A 45 -6.47 10.12 0.85
C ASP A 45 -5.08 9.51 0.73
N ASN A 46 -4.95 8.20 1.02
CA ASN A 46 -3.65 7.55 1.01
C ASN A 46 -3.15 7.22 -0.39
N LEU A 47 -4.04 6.95 -1.36
CA LEU A 47 -3.71 6.83 -2.78
C LEU A 47 -3.29 8.18 -3.35
N GLN A 48 -4.09 9.23 -3.13
CA GLN A 48 -3.79 10.58 -3.58
C GLN A 48 -2.43 11.05 -3.05
N GLU A 49 -2.11 10.76 -1.77
CA GLU A 49 -0.79 11.07 -1.21
C GLU A 49 0.34 10.31 -1.96
N VAL A 50 0.13 9.04 -2.31
CA VAL A 50 1.12 8.25 -3.07
C VAL A 50 1.29 8.84 -4.46
N GLU A 51 0.20 9.08 -5.18
CA GLU A 51 0.23 9.63 -6.54
C GLU A 51 0.95 10.99 -6.60
N GLN A 52 0.67 11.89 -5.65
CA GLN A 52 1.30 13.21 -5.58
C GLN A 52 2.81 13.13 -5.30
N LYS A 53 3.25 12.14 -4.52
CA LYS A 53 4.66 12.01 -4.12
C LYS A 53 5.45 11.03 -4.97
N LEU A 54 4.79 10.25 -5.84
CA LEU A 54 5.39 9.09 -6.51
C LEU A 54 6.69 9.44 -7.25
N HIS A 55 6.69 10.55 -8.00
CA HIS A 55 7.83 11.05 -8.76
C HIS A 55 9.02 11.51 -7.88
N GLN A 56 8.80 11.73 -6.59
CA GLN A 56 9.84 12.14 -5.63
C GLN A 56 10.40 10.94 -4.84
N LEU A 57 9.75 9.78 -4.92
CA LEU A 57 10.17 8.59 -4.19
C LEU A 57 11.27 7.87 -4.97
N ASP A 58 12.33 7.46 -4.25
CA ASP A 58 13.39 6.62 -4.79
C ASP A 58 12.80 5.37 -5.49
N ASN A 59 13.30 5.08 -6.69
CA ASN A 59 12.84 3.98 -7.55
C ASN A 59 12.92 2.59 -6.90
N LEU A 60 13.69 2.40 -5.84
CA LEU A 60 13.77 1.12 -5.13
C LEU A 60 12.66 0.94 -4.07
N ILE A 61 11.82 1.95 -3.83
CA ILE A 61 10.69 1.84 -2.91
C ILE A 61 9.53 1.14 -3.64
N TRP A 62 9.12 -0.04 -3.20
CA TRP A 62 8.06 -0.81 -3.89
C TRP A 62 6.70 -0.74 -3.19
N GLY A 63 6.67 -0.41 -1.90
CA GLY A 63 5.45 -0.46 -1.09
C GLY A 63 5.35 0.68 -0.10
N LYS A 64 4.11 1.10 0.22
CA LYS A 64 3.79 1.95 1.37
C LYS A 64 2.90 1.15 2.31
N CYS A 65 3.29 1.06 3.57
CA CYS A 65 2.49 0.45 4.62
C CYS A 65 2.00 1.51 5.60
N ILE A 66 0.72 1.48 5.90
CA ILE A 66 0.08 2.29 6.93
C ILE A 66 -0.40 1.35 8.01
N VAL A 67 0.05 1.58 9.25
CA VAL A 67 -0.36 0.83 10.43
C VAL A 67 -1.51 1.57 11.09
N MET A 68 -2.57 0.82 11.38
CA MET A 68 -3.81 1.36 11.91
C MET A 68 -4.22 0.55 13.15
N GLU A 69 -4.59 1.26 14.20
CA GLU A 69 -5.28 0.69 15.36
C GLU A 69 -6.68 1.29 15.38
N ARG A 70 -7.71 0.45 15.21
CA ARG A 70 -9.07 0.89 14.92
C ARG A 70 -9.06 1.83 13.72
N ASN A 71 -9.53 3.05 13.91
CA ASN A 71 -9.63 4.05 12.89
C ASN A 71 -8.53 5.12 12.97
N THR A 72 -7.52 4.88 13.80
CA THR A 72 -6.40 5.81 14.04
C THR A 72 -5.12 5.26 13.42
N ARG A 73 -4.45 6.10 12.64
CA ARG A 73 -3.12 5.79 12.11
C ARG A 73 -2.06 5.95 13.17
N THR A 74 -1.29 4.89 13.37
CA THR A 74 -0.18 4.87 14.34
C THR A 74 1.17 5.04 13.66
N ALA A 75 1.33 4.52 12.45
CA ALA A 75 2.59 4.64 11.70
C ALA A 75 2.40 4.60 10.18
N LYS A 76 3.42 5.08 9.47
CA LYS A 76 3.59 4.92 8.02
C LYS A 76 5.05 4.54 7.74
N ALA A 77 5.26 3.65 6.79
CA ALA A 77 6.60 3.28 6.32
C ALA A 77 6.59 3.06 4.80
N TYR A 78 7.71 3.39 4.17
CA TYR A 78 7.98 3.08 2.76
C TYR A 78 9.00 1.94 2.70
N PHE A 79 8.71 0.93 1.89
CA PHE A 79 9.44 -0.32 1.85
C PHE A 79 10.37 -0.39 0.64
N ARG A 80 11.66 -0.59 0.93
CA ARG A 80 12.73 -0.77 -0.07
C ARG A 80 13.26 -2.21 -0.07
N SER A 81 13.40 -2.83 1.10
CA SER A 81 13.95 -4.18 1.22
C SER A 81 13.00 -5.22 0.63
N ASN A 82 13.56 -6.26 0.00
CA ASN A 82 12.75 -7.33 -0.60
C ASN A 82 12.09 -8.25 0.44
N SER A 83 12.53 -8.18 1.70
CA SER A 83 11.98 -8.92 2.82
C SER A 83 11.96 -8.01 4.03
N LEU A 84 10.81 -7.84 4.66
CA LEU A 84 10.64 -7.07 5.88
C LEU A 84 9.91 -7.89 6.94
N ARG A 85 10.25 -7.65 8.20
CA ARG A 85 9.58 -8.17 9.38
C ARG A 85 8.84 -7.05 10.08
N ILE A 86 7.55 -7.25 10.36
CA ILE A 86 6.74 -6.33 11.17
C ILE A 86 6.34 -7.07 12.45
N ASP A 87 6.81 -6.59 13.60
CA ASP A 87 6.63 -7.28 14.88
C ASP A 87 6.13 -6.34 15.99
N GLY A 88 5.84 -6.90 17.16
CA GLY A 88 5.40 -6.13 18.32
C GLY A 88 6.53 -5.43 19.08
N SER A 89 7.76 -5.37 18.59
CA SER A 89 8.89 -4.79 19.34
C SER A 89 8.85 -3.25 19.36
N LYS A 90 9.76 -2.64 20.13
CA LYS A 90 9.99 -1.18 20.17
C LYS A 90 11.15 -0.73 19.28
N GLU A 91 11.59 -1.59 18.37
CA GLU A 91 12.73 -1.33 17.48
C GLU A 91 12.35 -0.29 16.43
N ASP A 92 13.31 0.57 16.08
CA ASP A 92 13.13 1.55 15.03
C ASP A 92 12.99 0.88 13.66
N PHE A 93 12.38 1.59 12.70
CA PHE A 93 12.35 1.11 11.32
C PHE A 93 13.71 1.30 10.66
N ASP A 94 14.41 0.19 10.40
CA ASP A 94 15.73 0.16 9.76
C ASP A 94 15.67 -0.18 8.26
N GLY A 95 14.46 -0.30 7.71
CA GLY A 95 14.22 -0.74 6.34
C GLY A 95 14.00 -2.24 6.17
N ALA A 96 14.28 -3.08 7.17
CA ALA A 96 14.06 -4.53 7.16
C ALA A 96 13.21 -5.02 8.34
N ARG A 97 13.21 -4.30 9.47
CA ARG A 97 12.39 -4.58 10.65
C ARG A 97 11.58 -3.35 11.01
N PHE A 98 10.33 -3.56 11.41
CA PHE A 98 9.38 -2.51 11.76
C PHE A 98 8.67 -2.85 13.08
N GLY A 99 9.18 -2.30 14.19
CA GLY A 99 8.64 -2.53 15.54
C GLY A 99 7.43 -1.65 15.83
N LEU A 100 6.25 -2.25 15.94
CA LEU A 100 5.00 -1.48 16.05
C LEU A 100 4.84 -0.73 17.38
N ARG A 101 5.42 -1.24 18.48
CA ARG A 101 5.35 -0.57 19.79
C ARG A 101 6.23 0.67 19.87
N ARG A 102 7.11 0.89 18.89
CA ARG A 102 7.86 2.14 18.80
C ARG A 102 6.91 3.34 18.59
N TYR A 103 5.77 3.08 17.96
CA TYR A 103 4.75 4.08 17.64
C TYR A 103 3.62 4.01 18.68
N GLY A 104 3.49 5.07 19.46
CA GLY A 104 2.46 5.18 20.48
C GLY A 104 1.07 5.46 19.89
N ASN A 105 0.04 5.00 20.59
CA ASN A 105 -1.34 5.38 20.34
C ASN A 105 -2.02 5.65 21.68
N GLN A 106 -2.43 6.91 21.92
CA GLN A 106 -3.11 7.30 23.17
C GLN A 106 -4.48 6.61 23.34
N ARG A 107 -5.07 6.12 22.23
CA ARG A 107 -6.37 5.44 22.22
C ARG A 107 -6.25 3.92 22.14
N ARG A 108 -5.06 3.35 22.38
CA ARG A 108 -4.85 1.90 22.31
C ARG A 108 -5.68 1.22 23.39
N ASP A 109 -6.58 0.35 22.96
CA ASP A 109 -7.40 -0.46 23.85
C ASP A 109 -6.75 -1.81 24.19
N GLU A 110 -7.29 -2.50 25.19
CA GLU A 110 -6.80 -3.80 25.64
C GLU A 110 -6.77 -4.85 24.52
N THR A 111 -7.70 -4.79 23.58
CA THR A 111 -7.78 -5.79 22.49
C THR A 111 -6.61 -5.59 21.53
N SER A 112 -6.32 -4.34 21.18
CA SER A 112 -5.19 -3.94 20.35
C SER A 112 -3.86 -4.33 21.00
N GLU A 113 -3.73 -4.12 22.32
CA GLU A 113 -2.53 -4.51 23.07
C GLU A 113 -2.36 -6.05 23.13
N ARG A 114 -3.45 -6.82 23.31
CA ARG A 114 -3.40 -8.29 23.27
C ARG A 114 -2.93 -8.81 21.90
N ILE A 115 -3.40 -8.21 20.81
CA ILE A 115 -2.95 -8.59 19.46
C ILE A 115 -1.46 -8.24 19.27
N LEU A 116 -1.02 -7.04 19.67
CA LEU A 116 0.40 -6.65 19.61
C LEU A 116 1.30 -7.58 20.43
N ASN A 117 0.82 -8.09 21.57
CA ASN A 117 1.52 -9.10 22.38
C ASN A 117 1.61 -10.45 21.65
N GLY A 118 0.55 -10.83 20.94
CA GLY A 118 0.46 -12.10 20.22
C GLY A 118 1.29 -12.17 18.93
N LEU A 119 1.86 -11.05 18.44
CA LEU A 119 2.63 -11.04 17.18
C LEU A 119 3.91 -11.89 17.24
N GLY A 120 4.49 -12.12 18.42
CA GLY A 120 5.70 -12.94 18.58
C GLY A 120 6.84 -12.49 17.65
N GLU A 121 7.30 -13.39 16.77
CA GLU A 121 8.35 -13.13 15.77
C GLU A 121 7.95 -12.14 14.67
N GLY A 122 6.68 -11.74 14.62
CA GLY A 122 6.13 -10.81 13.64
C GLY A 122 5.74 -11.47 12.32
N LEU A 123 5.04 -10.71 11.49
CA LEU A 123 4.71 -11.08 10.13
C LEU A 123 5.87 -10.75 9.19
N ILE A 124 5.97 -11.49 8.09
CA ILE A 124 7.00 -11.32 7.07
C ILE A 124 6.30 -10.89 5.78
N LEU A 125 6.69 -9.73 5.26
CA LEU A 125 6.35 -9.28 3.92
C LEU A 125 7.54 -9.48 3.00
N ARG A 126 7.30 -10.03 1.81
CA ARG A 126 8.33 -10.24 0.80
C ARG A 126 7.83 -9.82 -0.56
N VAL A 127 8.69 -9.17 -1.33
CA VAL A 127 8.47 -8.93 -2.76
C VAL A 127 9.48 -9.76 -3.54
N ASP A 128 9.02 -10.44 -4.59
CA ASP A 128 9.88 -11.25 -5.46
C ASP A 128 10.39 -10.45 -6.67
N SER A 129 11.20 -11.08 -7.52
CA SER A 129 11.78 -10.42 -8.69
C SER A 129 10.79 -10.07 -9.80
N THR A 130 9.56 -10.60 -9.74
CA THR A 130 8.46 -10.24 -10.65
C THR A 130 7.63 -9.09 -10.10
N GLY A 131 7.84 -8.73 -8.82
CA GLY A 131 7.08 -7.75 -8.08
C GLY A 131 5.80 -8.31 -7.44
N ASP A 132 5.60 -9.63 -7.46
CA ASP A 132 4.56 -10.27 -6.66
C ASP A 132 4.92 -10.12 -5.17
N VAL A 133 3.92 -9.81 -4.34
CA VAL A 133 4.10 -9.61 -2.90
C VAL A 133 3.47 -10.75 -2.13
N TYR A 134 4.17 -11.22 -1.12
CA TYR A 134 3.80 -12.35 -0.27
C TYR A 134 3.78 -11.94 1.19
N LEU A 135 2.84 -12.53 1.95
CA LEU A 135 2.71 -12.39 3.39
C LEU A 135 2.78 -13.76 4.04
N ARG A 136 3.55 -13.85 5.13
CA ARG A 136 3.46 -14.95 6.08
C ARG A 136 3.27 -14.37 7.47
N CYS A 137 2.15 -14.71 8.13
CA CYS A 137 1.81 -14.18 9.45
C CYS A 137 1.81 -15.30 10.50
N PRO A 138 2.34 -15.08 11.72
CA PRO A 138 2.27 -16.06 12.81
C PRO A 138 0.85 -16.20 13.40
N CYS A 139 -0.08 -15.32 13.03
CA CYS A 139 -1.47 -15.34 13.44
C CYS A 139 -2.38 -15.52 12.22
N THR A 140 -3.62 -15.95 12.47
CA THR A 140 -4.68 -15.92 11.44
C THR A 140 -4.98 -14.47 11.07
N VAL A 141 -5.09 -14.20 9.78
CA VAL A 141 -5.36 -12.85 9.24
C VAL A 141 -6.51 -12.87 8.25
N TRP A 142 -7.15 -11.72 8.08
CA TRP A 142 -8.18 -11.48 7.08
C TRP A 142 -7.66 -10.47 6.08
N ILE A 143 -7.59 -10.88 4.82
CA ILE A 143 -7.06 -10.06 3.73
C ILE A 143 -8.25 -9.56 2.92
N SER A 144 -8.38 -8.24 2.79
CA SER A 144 -9.46 -7.61 2.04
C SER A 144 -8.93 -6.82 0.84
N ARG A 145 -9.60 -6.97 -0.31
CA ARG A 145 -9.34 -6.29 -1.59
C ARG A 145 -10.68 -5.82 -2.15
N GLY A 146 -10.96 -4.51 -2.08
CA GLY A 146 -12.31 -3.99 -2.30
C GLY A 146 -13.32 -4.71 -1.40
N MET A 147 -14.38 -5.28 -1.99
CA MET A 147 -15.41 -6.01 -1.26
C MET A 147 -15.05 -7.47 -0.91
N LYS A 148 -13.99 -8.03 -1.51
CA LYS A 148 -13.59 -9.43 -1.27
C LYS A 148 -12.75 -9.52 -0.01
N SER A 149 -13.08 -10.45 0.88
CA SER A 149 -12.29 -10.76 2.08
C SER A 149 -12.04 -12.24 2.21
N GLU A 150 -10.80 -12.64 2.44
CA GLU A 150 -10.40 -14.03 2.65
C GLU A 150 -9.72 -14.21 4.01
N MET A 151 -9.91 -15.36 4.64
CA MET A 151 -9.20 -15.74 5.87
C MET A 151 -7.98 -16.57 5.50
N VAL A 152 -6.82 -16.23 6.06
CA VAL A 152 -5.57 -16.97 5.90
C VAL A 152 -5.14 -17.49 7.26
N GLU A 153 -5.03 -18.80 7.35
CA GLU A 153 -4.59 -19.48 8.57
C GLU A 153 -3.15 -19.12 8.92
N ARG A 154 -2.87 -19.08 10.22
CA ARG A 154 -1.52 -18.80 10.75
C ARG A 154 -0.45 -19.66 10.08
N GLY A 155 0.70 -19.06 9.83
CA GLY A 155 1.90 -19.70 9.27
C GLY A 155 1.82 -19.98 7.77
N ARG A 156 0.63 -19.91 7.14
CA ARG A 156 0.48 -20.04 5.69
C ARG A 156 1.03 -18.81 4.98
N GLU A 157 1.79 -19.03 3.92
CA GLU A 157 2.19 -17.95 3.01
C GLU A 157 1.08 -17.71 1.98
N VAL A 158 0.76 -16.44 1.73
CA VAL A 158 -0.28 -16.01 0.81
C VAL A 158 0.26 -14.90 -0.10
N LYS A 159 -0.14 -14.94 -1.37
CA LYS A 159 0.18 -13.88 -2.33
C LYS A 159 -0.80 -12.71 -2.14
N LEU A 160 -0.27 -11.53 -1.81
CA LEU A 160 -1.03 -10.29 -1.65
C LEU A 160 -1.31 -9.62 -3.00
N PHE A 161 -0.29 -9.52 -3.85
CA PHE A 161 -0.33 -8.88 -5.16
C PHE A 161 0.20 -9.83 -6.23
N ASP A 162 -0.54 -9.93 -7.34
CA ASP A 162 -0.15 -10.67 -8.55
C ASP A 162 -0.04 -9.67 -9.70
N LEU A 163 1.18 -9.23 -10.02
CA LEU A 163 1.39 -8.17 -11.00
C LEU A 163 1.04 -8.60 -12.43
N ARG A 164 1.16 -9.89 -12.73
CA ARG A 164 0.76 -10.44 -14.03
C ARG A 164 -0.74 -10.36 -14.21
N SER A 165 -1.49 -10.77 -13.18
CA SER A 165 -2.96 -10.69 -13.19
C SER A 165 -3.42 -9.23 -13.23
N PHE A 166 -2.76 -8.34 -12.47
CA PHE A 166 -3.03 -6.90 -12.51
C PHE A 166 -2.78 -6.30 -13.90
N LYS A 167 -1.67 -6.62 -14.56
CA LYS A 167 -1.38 -6.18 -15.94
C LYS A 167 -2.47 -6.64 -16.91
N SER A 168 -2.91 -7.90 -16.82
CA SER A 168 -3.99 -8.42 -17.66
C SER A 168 -5.32 -7.68 -17.41
N SER A 169 -5.65 -7.37 -16.14
CA SER A 169 -6.82 -6.56 -15.80
C SER A 169 -6.74 -5.13 -16.35
N LEU A 170 -5.53 -4.57 -16.40
CA LEU A 170 -5.30 -3.23 -16.91
C LEU A 170 -5.48 -3.15 -18.43
N LEU A 171 -5.08 -4.18 -19.18
CA LEU A 171 -5.13 -4.19 -20.64
C LEU A 171 -6.51 -4.56 -21.23
N ASN A 172 -7.36 -5.27 -20.48
CA ASN A 172 -8.59 -5.89 -21.01
C ASN A 172 -9.90 -5.22 -20.53
N ARG A 173 -9.89 -3.94 -20.13
CA ARG A 173 -11.09 -3.23 -19.63
C ARG A 173 -11.67 -2.31 -20.71
N ASP A 174 -12.74 -2.77 -21.35
CA ASP A 174 -13.46 -2.04 -22.41
C ASP A 174 -14.70 -1.24 -21.93
N SER A 175 -15.11 -1.30 -20.65
CA SER A 175 -16.48 -0.87 -20.30
C SER A 175 -16.81 -0.45 -18.86
N ASP A 176 -15.88 0.11 -18.06
CA ASP A 176 -16.23 0.63 -16.72
C ASP A 176 -16.43 2.15 -16.72
N GLU A 177 -17.36 2.67 -15.91
CA GLU A 177 -17.63 4.11 -15.77
C GLU A 177 -16.44 4.92 -15.18
N ASP A 178 -15.45 4.24 -14.59
CA ASP A 178 -14.17 4.83 -14.16
C ASP A 178 -13.09 3.74 -13.98
N PRO A 179 -12.40 3.32 -15.06
CA PRO A 179 -11.40 2.25 -14.99
C PRO A 179 -10.22 2.62 -14.08
N ARG A 180 -9.87 3.91 -14.01
CA ARG A 180 -8.77 4.41 -13.17
C ARG A 180 -9.07 4.19 -11.69
N ARG A 181 -10.24 4.61 -11.20
CA ARG A 181 -10.62 4.42 -9.80
C ARG A 181 -10.59 2.95 -9.39
N ASN A 182 -11.06 2.07 -10.27
CA ASN A 182 -11.09 0.63 -10.00
C ASN A 182 -9.67 0.04 -9.92
N LEU A 183 -8.78 0.39 -10.85
CA LEU A 183 -7.37 -0.05 -10.83
C LEU A 183 -6.59 0.49 -9.62
N LEU A 184 -6.84 1.74 -9.22
CA LEU A 184 -6.25 2.29 -7.99
C LEU A 184 -6.75 1.56 -6.74
N SER A 185 -8.01 1.14 -6.71
CA SER A 185 -8.54 0.32 -5.61
C SER A 185 -7.88 -1.07 -5.54
N GLU A 186 -7.54 -1.66 -6.68
CA GLU A 186 -6.80 -2.93 -6.79
C GLU A 186 -5.32 -2.78 -6.36
N SER A 187 -4.81 -1.55 -6.24
CA SER A 187 -3.46 -1.26 -5.73
C SER A 187 -3.34 -1.30 -4.20
N ILE A 188 -4.46 -1.50 -3.49
CA ILE A 188 -4.52 -1.56 -2.03
C ILE A 188 -4.91 -2.96 -1.54
N VAL A 189 -4.22 -3.42 -0.49
CA VAL A 189 -4.60 -4.60 0.28
C VAL A 189 -4.71 -4.24 1.76
N TYR A 190 -5.80 -4.65 2.40
CA TYR A 190 -5.96 -4.57 3.84
C TYR A 190 -5.62 -5.90 4.51
N ILE A 191 -4.70 -5.89 5.45
CA ILE A 191 -4.28 -7.06 6.25
C ILE A 191 -4.78 -6.84 7.68
N LYS A 192 -5.82 -7.57 8.08
CA LYS A 192 -6.50 -7.38 9.37
C LYS A 192 -6.21 -8.55 10.30
N LEU A 193 -5.93 -8.27 11.56
CA LEU A 193 -5.61 -9.31 12.56
C LEU A 193 -6.86 -9.76 13.32
N SER A 194 -8.04 -9.35 12.87
CA SER A 194 -9.35 -9.77 13.34
C SER A 194 -10.36 -9.74 12.19
N PRO A 195 -11.49 -10.46 12.27
CA PRO A 195 -12.52 -10.46 11.21
C PRO A 195 -13.29 -9.14 11.10
N ALA A 196 -13.13 -8.21 12.04
CA ALA A 196 -13.84 -6.94 12.06
C ALA A 196 -13.65 -6.13 10.75
N PRO A 197 -14.58 -5.20 10.44
CA PRO A 197 -14.34 -4.15 9.44
C PRO A 197 -13.04 -3.40 9.72
N ALA A 198 -12.35 -2.92 8.68
CA ALA A 198 -11.01 -2.33 8.80
C ALA A 198 -10.94 -1.23 9.88
N LEU A 199 -11.78 -0.21 9.81
CA LEU A 199 -11.78 0.89 10.78
C LEU A 199 -12.20 0.48 12.21
N SER A 200 -12.79 -0.70 12.39
CA SER A 200 -13.09 -1.28 13.70
C SER A 200 -12.09 -2.37 14.11
N CYS A 201 -11.13 -2.73 13.26
CA CYS A 201 -10.15 -3.78 13.55
C CYS A 201 -9.11 -3.27 14.56
N PRO A 202 -8.82 -4.01 15.65
CA PRO A 202 -7.90 -3.51 16.69
C PRO A 202 -6.47 -3.28 16.17
N LEU A 203 -6.03 -4.07 15.20
CA LEU A 203 -4.77 -3.86 14.49
C LEU A 203 -4.88 -4.34 13.04
N TRP A 204 -4.58 -3.46 12.11
CA TRP A 204 -4.56 -3.78 10.68
C TRP A 204 -3.57 -2.91 9.92
N PHE A 205 -3.25 -3.37 8.72
CA PHE A 205 -2.32 -2.72 7.81
C PHE A 205 -3.01 -2.42 6.50
N CYS A 206 -2.77 -1.23 5.95
CA CYS A 206 -3.01 -0.93 4.55
C CYS A 206 -1.67 -0.99 3.81
N LEU A 207 -1.56 -1.91 2.85
CA LEU A 207 -0.41 -2.01 1.96
C LEU A 207 -0.79 -1.49 0.59
N ILE A 208 -0.08 -0.46 0.12
CA ILE A 208 -0.23 0.13 -1.20
C ILE A 208 0.97 -0.30 -2.05
N HIS A 209 0.70 -0.90 -3.21
CA HIS A 209 1.74 -1.36 -4.12
C HIS A 209 2.11 -0.24 -5.11
N LEU A 210 3.29 0.35 -4.97
CA LEU A 210 3.63 1.56 -5.74
C LEU A 210 3.72 1.30 -7.24
N ILE A 211 4.15 0.11 -7.66
CA ILE A 211 4.23 -0.23 -9.09
C ILE A 211 2.84 -0.29 -9.74
N THR A 212 1.82 -0.78 -9.03
CA THR A 212 0.46 -0.84 -9.61
C THR A 212 -0.15 0.55 -9.71
N VAL A 213 0.13 1.41 -8.71
CA VAL A 213 -0.22 2.83 -8.78
C VAL A 213 0.48 3.49 -9.97
N GLU A 214 1.79 3.31 -10.12
CA GLU A 214 2.58 3.89 -11.20
C GLU A 214 2.06 3.47 -12.58
N LEU A 215 1.84 2.17 -12.80
CA LEU A 215 1.25 1.64 -14.05
C LEU A 215 -0.14 2.22 -14.33
N THR A 216 -1.00 2.30 -13.31
CA THR A 216 -2.34 2.89 -13.44
C THR A 216 -2.25 4.37 -13.82
N THR A 217 -1.34 5.11 -13.18
CA THR A 217 -1.15 6.54 -13.43
C THR A 217 -0.60 6.83 -14.83
N MET A 218 0.26 5.94 -15.34
CA MET A 218 0.84 6.05 -16.69
C MET A 218 -0.19 5.74 -17.78
N LEU A 219 -1.01 4.70 -17.61
CA LEU A 219 -1.89 4.20 -18.66
C LEU A 219 -3.30 4.81 -18.65
N HIS A 220 -3.75 5.35 -17.52
CA HIS A 220 -5.03 6.04 -17.39
C HIS A 220 -4.87 7.37 -16.66
N PRO A 221 -4.15 8.36 -17.20
CA PRO A 221 -3.93 9.65 -16.53
C PRO A 221 -5.28 10.35 -16.23
N ILE A 222 -5.30 11.20 -15.20
CA ILE A 222 -6.47 12.05 -14.95
C ILE A 222 -6.66 12.93 -16.18
N GLU A 223 -7.76 12.74 -16.92
CA GLU A 223 -8.16 13.71 -17.95
C GLU A 223 -8.33 15.05 -17.24
N LYS A 224 -7.41 15.98 -17.49
CA LYS A 224 -7.67 17.38 -17.16
C LYS A 224 -8.87 17.75 -18.01
N LYS A 225 -10.06 17.87 -17.41
CA LYS A 225 -11.12 18.67 -18.02
C LYS A 225 -10.46 20.02 -18.31
N LEU A 226 -10.09 20.26 -19.57
CA LEU A 226 -9.97 21.63 -20.05
C LEU A 226 -11.34 22.22 -19.73
N SER A 227 -11.37 23.11 -18.74
CA SER A 227 -12.46 24.04 -18.60
C SER A 227 -12.54 24.74 -19.95
N THR A 228 -13.51 24.33 -20.77
CA THR A 228 -14.03 25.09 -21.89
C THR A 228 -14.62 26.36 -21.30
N LEU A 229 -13.76 27.27 -20.90
CA LEU A 229 -14.02 28.69 -20.78
C LEU A 229 -13.52 29.32 -22.08
N PHE A 230 -13.99 28.81 -23.22
CA PHE A 230 -14.09 29.65 -24.41
C PHE A 230 -15.28 30.56 -24.16
N ILE A 231 -14.95 31.70 -23.56
CA ILE A 231 -15.58 33.01 -23.71
C ILE A 231 -16.87 32.93 -24.53
N VAL A 232 -17.99 32.71 -23.84
CA VAL A 232 -19.19 33.42 -24.21
C VAL A 232 -18.94 34.88 -23.80
N THR A 233 -19.36 35.80 -24.66
CA THR A 233 -19.55 37.26 -24.51
C THR A 233 -18.55 38.17 -25.23
N GLN A 234 -19.14 39.01 -26.10
CA GLN A 234 -18.70 40.27 -26.74
C GLN A 234 -17.97 40.15 -28.08
N ILE A 235 -18.43 40.68 -29.22
CA ILE A 235 -19.58 41.53 -29.62
C ILE A 235 -19.99 41.07 -31.03
#